data_AF-A0A926D630-F1
#
_entry.id   AF-A0A926D630-F1
#
_cell.length_a   1.000
_cell.length_b   1.000
_cell.length_c   1.000
_cell.angle_alpha   90.00
_cell.angle_beta   90.00
_cell.angle_gamma   90.00
#
_symmetry.space_group_name_H-M   'P 1'
#
loop_
_entity.id
_entity.type
_entity.pdbx_description
1 polymer ?
#
loop_
_entity_poly.entity_id
_entity_poly.type
_entity_poly.pdbx_seq_one_letter_code
_entity_poly.pdbx_strand_id
1 'polypeptide(L)'
;MKRQENPIRISGVSLIMVLMILCLTVFAVLSLITARSEWKLAEKSVGFTKSYYEAEARSEARMAELSSVLEGQDAEGGFSALGEEYETQMTDGRLNIIFSESVTENVRLESRLTFDGGLSLESRRLVRESGNSPEENPPLWTGKDDNP
;
A
#
# COMPACT_ATOMS: atom_id res chain seq x y z
N MET A 1 -37.21 -66.48 -35.53
CA MET A 1 -35.99 -65.63 -35.50
C MET A 1 -35.95 -64.91 -34.15
N LYS A 2 -35.02 -65.25 -33.25
CA LYS A 2 -34.91 -64.65 -31.91
C LYS A 2 -33.81 -63.58 -31.95
N ARG A 3 -34.20 -62.30 -31.82
CA ARG A 3 -33.30 -61.15 -31.85
C ARG A 3 -32.52 -61.12 -30.53
N GLN A 4 -31.20 -61.32 -30.57
CA GLN A 4 -30.34 -61.10 -29.41
C GLN A 4 -30.09 -59.60 -29.28
N GLU A 5 -30.61 -59.01 -28.22
CA GLU A 5 -30.37 -57.63 -27.84
C GLU A 5 -29.15 -57.66 -26.89
N ASN A 6 -28.00 -57.17 -27.34
CA ASN A 6 -26.83 -57.05 -26.49
C ASN A 6 -27.05 -55.89 -25.50
N PRO A 7 -27.21 -56.13 -24.19
CA PRO A 7 -27.22 -55.05 -23.23
C PRO A 7 -25.80 -54.46 -23.20
N ILE A 8 -25.68 -53.16 -23.52
CA ILE A 8 -24.42 -52.43 -23.45
C ILE A 8 -23.95 -52.46 -21.98
N ARG A 9 -22.99 -53.34 -21.68
CA ARG A 9 -22.33 -53.38 -20.37
C ARG A 9 -21.29 -52.27 -20.34
N ILE A 10 -21.68 -51.10 -19.85
CA ILE A 10 -20.73 -50.01 -19.55
C ILE A 10 -19.76 -50.52 -18.48
N SER A 11 -18.48 -50.62 -18.83
CA SER A 11 -17.41 -50.95 -17.90
C SER A 11 -17.05 -49.73 -17.03
N GLY A 12 -16.90 -49.91 -15.72
CA GLY A 12 -16.69 -48.82 -14.74
C GLY A 12 -15.54 -47.83 -15.04
N VAL A 13 -14.60 -48.21 -15.92
CA VAL A 13 -13.54 -47.34 -16.44
C VAL A 13 -14.08 -46.09 -17.15
N SER A 14 -15.21 -46.19 -17.85
CA SER A 14 -15.82 -45.03 -18.52
C SER A 14 -16.31 -43.98 -17.53
N LEU A 15 -16.78 -44.40 -16.35
CA LEU A 15 -17.23 -43.50 -15.31
C LEU A 15 -16.05 -42.78 -14.66
N ILE A 16 -14.97 -43.53 -14.39
CA ILE A 16 -13.72 -42.96 -13.85
C ILE A 16 -13.14 -41.94 -14.83
N MET A 17 -13.15 -42.23 -16.13
CA MET A 17 -12.65 -41.32 -17.16
C MET A 17 -13.44 -40.00 -17.20
N VAL A 18 -14.77 -40.06 -17.16
CA VAL A 18 -15.61 -38.84 -17.10
C VAL A 18 -15.35 -38.05 -15.82
N LEU A 19 -15.25 -38.73 -14.67
CA LEU A 19 -14.94 -38.07 -13.40
C LEU A 19 -13.58 -37.37 -13.43
N MET A 20 -12.54 -38.04 -13.94
CA MET A 20 -11.22 -37.45 -14.07
C MET A 20 -11.23 -36.20 -14.95
N ILE A 21 -11.91 -36.25 -16.10
CA ILE A 21 -12.03 -35.09 -16.99
C ILE A 21 -12.74 -33.95 -16.25
N LEU A 22 -13.86 -34.23 -15.57
CA LEU A 22 -14.55 -33.22 -14.78
C LEU A 22 -13.65 -32.62 -13.69
N CYS A 23 -12.92 -33.45 -12.94
CA CYS A 23 -11.96 -32.97 -11.92
C CYS A 23 -10.86 -32.10 -12.53
N LEU A 24 -10.27 -32.50 -13.65
CA LEU A 24 -9.24 -31.72 -14.34
C LEU A 24 -9.79 -30.39 -14.87
N THR A 25 -11.01 -30.37 -15.40
CA THR A 25 -11.65 -29.12 -15.86
C THR A 25 -11.89 -28.15 -14.72
N VAL A 26 -12.40 -28.61 -13.57
CA VAL A 26 -12.63 -27.75 -12.40
C VAL A 26 -11.29 -27.20 -11.89
N PHE A 27 -10.26 -28.05 -11.78
CA PHE A 27 -8.94 -27.61 -11.36
C PHE A 27 -8.33 -26.58 -12.32
N ALA A 28 -8.45 -26.81 -13.64
CA ALA A 28 -7.98 -25.88 -14.65
C ALA A 28 -8.71 -24.53 -14.61
N VAL A 29 -10.04 -24.54 -14.42
CA VAL A 29 -10.84 -23.31 -14.30
C VAL A 29 -10.48 -22.55 -13.03
N LEU A 30 -10.32 -23.23 -11.89
CA LEU A 30 -9.84 -22.59 -10.65
C LEU A 30 -8.46 -21.97 -10.84
N SER A 31 -7.53 -22.67 -11.49
CA SER A 31 -6.19 -22.13 -11.81
C SER A 31 -6.27 -20.87 -12.69
N LEU A 32 -7.14 -20.86 -13.71
CA LEU A 32 -7.34 -19.69 -14.57
C LEU A 32 -7.97 -18.49 -13.82
N ILE A 33 -8.96 -18.76 -12.96
CA ILE A 33 -9.60 -17.72 -12.13
C ILE A 33 -8.56 -17.12 -11.18
N THR A 34 -7.74 -17.96 -10.53
CA THR A 34 -6.65 -17.51 -9.66
C THR A 34 -5.63 -16.68 -10.43
N ALA A 35 -5.14 -17.16 -11.56
CA ALA A 35 -4.16 -16.42 -12.38
C ALA A 35 -4.70 -15.06 -12.85
N ARG A 36 -5.99 -14.97 -13.21
CA ARG A 36 -6.63 -13.70 -13.57
C ARG A 36 -6.75 -12.74 -12.38
N SER A 37 -7.06 -13.28 -11.20
CA SER A 37 -7.10 -12.50 -9.96
C SER A 37 -5.71 -11.96 -9.61
N GLU A 38 -4.69 -12.82 -9.67
CA GLU A 38 -3.29 -12.48 -9.44
C GLU A 38 -2.79 -11.42 -10.42
N TRP A 39 -3.15 -11.52 -11.71
CA TRP A 39 -2.82 -10.51 -12.71
C TRP A 39 -3.37 -9.12 -12.34
N LYS A 40 -4.67 -9.04 -12.02
CA LYS A 40 -5.30 -7.76 -11.64
C LYS A 40 -4.68 -7.18 -10.37
N LEU A 41 -4.28 -8.03 -9.43
CA LEU A 41 -3.62 -7.62 -8.19
C LEU A 41 -2.21 -7.10 -8.47
N ALA A 42 -1.46 -7.78 -9.33
CA ALA A 42 -0.13 -7.37 -9.77
C ALA A 42 -0.17 -6.02 -10.50
N GLU A 43 -1.12 -5.81 -11.41
CA GLU A 43 -1.30 -4.55 -12.12
C GLU A 43 -1.58 -3.38 -11.16
N LYS A 44 -2.46 -3.59 -10.17
CA LYS A 44 -2.73 -2.60 -9.13
C LYS A 44 -1.49 -2.32 -8.26
N SER A 45 -0.71 -3.36 -7.96
CA SER A 45 0.54 -3.23 -7.21
C SER A 45 1.55 -2.36 -7.95
N VAL A 46 1.76 -2.61 -9.24
CA VAL A 46 2.67 -1.81 -10.10
C VAL A 46 2.21 -0.35 -10.16
N GLY A 47 0.92 -0.11 -10.37
CA GLY A 47 0.36 1.24 -10.38
C GLY A 47 0.59 1.98 -9.07
N PHE A 48 0.34 1.32 -7.94
CA PHE A 48 0.58 1.88 -6.62
C PHE A 48 2.05 2.19 -6.36
N THR A 49 2.96 1.27 -6.67
CA THR A 49 4.41 1.48 -6.51
C THR A 49 4.90 2.66 -7.33
N LYS A 50 4.41 2.82 -8.57
CA LYS A 50 4.74 3.98 -9.40
C LYS A 50 4.29 5.29 -8.74
N SER A 51 3.02 5.37 -8.33
CA SER A 51 2.48 6.56 -7.70
C SER A 51 3.15 6.89 -6.36
N TYR A 52 3.57 5.86 -5.61
CA TYR A 52 4.34 6.02 -4.39
C TYR A 52 5.67 6.74 -4.66
N TYR A 53 6.46 6.26 -5.63
CA TYR A 53 7.73 6.89 -5.95
C TYR A 53 7.58 8.29 -6.56
N GLU A 54 6.51 8.53 -7.33
CA GLU A 54 6.21 9.88 -7.82
C GLU A 54 5.89 10.86 -6.67
N ALA A 55 5.16 10.40 -5.65
CA ALA A 55 4.87 11.20 -4.46
C ALA A 55 6.13 11.42 -3.60
N GLU A 56 7.00 10.43 -3.50
CA GLU A 56 8.28 10.56 -2.81
C GLU A 56 9.19 11.57 -3.51
N ALA A 57 9.27 11.53 -4.84
CA ALA A 57 10.02 12.54 -5.61
C ALA A 57 9.47 13.97 -5.42
N ARG A 58 8.14 14.14 -5.36
CA ARG A 58 7.53 15.44 -5.02
C ARG A 58 7.87 15.88 -3.59
N SER A 59 7.84 14.95 -2.64
CA SER A 59 8.20 15.22 -1.25
C SER A 59 9.66 15.65 -1.12
N GLU A 60 10.59 15.00 -1.83
CA GLU A 60 11.99 15.40 -1.85
C GLU A 60 12.22 16.75 -2.50
N ALA A 61 11.51 17.06 -3.60
CA ALA A 61 11.57 18.37 -4.23
C ALA A 61 11.10 19.47 -3.27
N ARG A 62 9.99 19.26 -2.56
CA ARG A 62 9.49 20.20 -1.54
C ARG A 62 10.46 20.31 -0.35
N MET A 63 11.08 19.22 0.06
CA MET A 63 12.08 19.24 1.13
C MET A 63 13.33 20.04 0.73
N ALA A 64 13.76 19.95 -0.53
CA ALA A 64 14.84 20.76 -1.07
C ALA A 64 14.47 22.25 -1.10
N GLU A 65 13.24 22.59 -1.51
CA GLU A 65 12.72 23.95 -1.45
C GLU A 65 12.70 24.49 -0.01
N LEU A 66 12.17 23.73 0.94
CA LEU A 66 12.19 24.06 2.37
C LEU A 66 13.61 24.29 2.89
N SER A 67 14.56 23.43 2.50
CA SER A 67 15.96 23.58 2.91
C SER A 67 16.57 24.89 2.42
N SER A 68 16.19 25.36 1.23
CA SER A 68 16.66 26.64 0.67
C SER A 68 16.02 27.85 1.34
N VAL A 69 14.75 27.76 1.73
CA VAL A 69 14.04 28.83 2.45
C VAL A 69 14.57 29.01 3.87
N LEU A 70 14.92 27.88 4.51
CA LEU A 70 15.41 27.85 5.89
C LEU A 70 16.93 28.03 6.00
N GLU A 71 17.64 28.14 4.87
CA GLU A 71 19.09 28.32 4.86
C GLU A 71 19.47 29.62 5.58
N GLY A 72 20.32 29.50 6.61
CA GLY A 72 20.78 30.64 7.41
C GLY A 72 19.76 31.17 8.42
N GLN A 73 18.62 30.50 8.60
CA GLN A 73 17.64 30.84 9.63
C GLN A 73 17.81 30.01 10.89
N ASP A 74 17.40 30.57 12.03
CA ASP A 74 17.15 29.82 13.25
C ASP A 74 15.70 29.31 13.26
N ALA A 75 15.33 28.51 14.26
CA ALA A 75 14.00 27.88 14.30
C ALA A 75 12.85 28.90 14.42
N GLU A 76 13.06 30.04 15.08
CA GLU A 76 12.06 31.12 15.18
C GLU A 76 11.92 31.90 13.86
N GLY A 77 13.03 32.20 13.20
CA GLY A 77 13.05 32.78 11.86
C GLY A 77 12.35 31.87 10.86
N GLY A 78 12.69 30.58 10.89
CA GLY A 78 12.08 29.56 10.04
C GLY A 78 10.57 29.46 10.23
N PHE A 79 10.09 29.52 11.48
CA PHE A 79 8.66 29.50 11.78
C PHE A 79 7.93 30.70 11.18
N SER A 80 8.60 31.87 11.15
CA SER A 80 8.04 33.09 10.55
C SER A 80 8.13 33.11 9.02
N ALA A 81 9.10 32.41 8.44
CA ALA A 81 9.32 32.33 6.99
C ALA A 81 8.40 31.33 6.29
N LEU A 82 7.94 30.30 7.01
CA LEU A 82 7.00 29.31 6.51
C LEU A 82 5.57 29.86 6.59
N GLY A 83 4.86 29.83 5.46
CA GLY A 83 3.45 30.24 5.39
C GLY A 83 2.47 29.15 5.83
N GLU A 84 1.17 29.42 5.71
CA GLU A 84 0.08 28.50 6.06
C GLU A 84 0.02 27.21 5.22
N GLU A 85 0.88 27.06 4.21
CA GLU A 85 0.99 25.85 3.41
C GLU A 85 1.53 24.65 4.22
N TYR A 86 2.24 24.92 5.32
CA TYR A 86 2.87 23.92 6.17
C TYR A 86 2.26 23.91 7.56
N GLU A 87 1.99 22.71 8.09
CA GLU A 87 1.67 22.58 9.51
C GLU A 87 2.96 22.69 10.32
N THR A 88 3.20 23.88 10.88
CA THR A 88 4.40 24.19 11.66
C THR A 88 4.10 24.28 13.15
N GLN A 89 4.95 23.67 13.98
CA GLN A 89 4.85 23.77 15.43
C GLN A 89 6.23 23.92 16.06
N MET A 90 6.38 24.88 16.97
CA MET A 90 7.59 25.04 17.76
C MET A 90 7.54 24.12 18.99
N THR A 91 8.57 23.30 19.21
CA THR A 91 8.66 22.41 20.37
C THR A 91 10.10 22.35 20.85
N ASP A 92 10.34 22.70 22.12
CA ASP A 92 11.66 22.64 22.75
C ASP A 92 12.76 23.37 21.96
N GLY A 93 12.43 24.55 21.38
CA GLY A 93 13.37 25.33 20.57
C GLY A 93 13.59 24.82 19.15
N ARG A 94 12.90 23.75 18.74
CA ARG A 94 12.98 23.16 17.39
C ARG A 94 11.68 23.40 16.63
N LEU A 95 11.81 23.67 15.34
CA LEU A 95 10.68 23.86 14.44
C LEU A 95 10.29 22.51 13.82
N ASN A 96 9.11 22.01 14.14
CA ASN A 96 8.52 20.84 13.51
C ASN A 96 7.67 21.27 12.32
N ILE A 97 7.86 20.61 11.17
CA ILE A 97 7.17 20.90 9.91
C ILE A 97 6.53 19.61 9.44
N ILE A 98 5.23 19.65 9.16
CA ILE A 98 4.47 18.53 8.61
C ILE A 98 3.88 18.99 7.28
N PHE A 99 4.07 18.16 6.26
CA PHE A 99 3.38 18.32 4.99
C PHE A 99 3.04 16.95 4.41
N SER A 100 2.09 16.95 3.47
CA SER A 100 1.66 15.73 2.81
C SER A 100 1.62 15.86 1.28
N GLU A 101 1.85 14.72 0.62
CA GLU A 101 1.78 14.56 -0.84
C GLU A 101 0.75 13.48 -1.17
N SER A 102 -0.12 13.69 -2.15
CA SER A 102 -1.07 12.67 -2.56
C SER A 102 -0.35 11.53 -3.29
N VAL A 103 -0.55 10.29 -2.86
CA VAL A 103 -0.05 9.08 -3.54
C VAL A 103 -1.15 8.50 -4.42
N THR A 104 -2.36 8.39 -3.88
CA THR A 104 -3.59 8.03 -4.60
C THR A 104 -4.73 8.94 -4.13
N GLU A 105 -5.96 8.71 -4.61
CA GLU A 105 -7.15 9.44 -4.17
C GLU A 105 -7.39 9.38 -2.65
N ASN A 106 -6.91 8.33 -1.97
CA ASN A 106 -7.16 8.09 -0.55
C ASN A 106 -5.90 7.77 0.26
N VAL A 107 -4.71 7.88 -0.33
CA VAL A 107 -3.44 7.67 0.37
C VAL A 107 -2.59 8.90 0.16
N ARG A 108 -2.03 9.42 1.25
CA ARG A 108 -1.07 10.52 1.25
C ARG A 108 0.23 10.08 1.92
N LEU A 109 1.33 10.63 1.44
CA LEU A 109 2.66 10.50 2.02
C LEU A 109 2.88 11.69 2.96
N GLU A 110 2.77 11.47 4.26
CA GLU A 110 3.06 12.47 5.29
C GLU A 110 4.56 12.43 5.59
N SER A 111 5.19 13.61 5.52
CA SER A 111 6.59 13.79 5.89
C SER A 111 6.68 14.73 7.08
N ARG A 112 7.34 14.27 8.14
CA ARG A 112 7.59 15.02 9.37
C ARG A 112 9.06 15.39 9.44
N LEU A 113 9.33 16.68 9.45
CA LEU A 113 10.65 17.27 9.50
C LEU A 113 10.83 18.01 10.82
N THR A 114 12.06 18.07 11.29
CA THR A 114 12.46 18.95 12.39
C THR A 114 13.63 19.81 11.95
N PHE A 115 13.56 21.09 12.28
CA PHE A 115 14.56 22.10 11.97
C PHE A 115 15.13 22.69 13.26
N ASP A 116 16.46 22.61 13.39
CA ASP A 116 17.25 23.13 14.51
C ASP A 116 18.61 23.65 13.99
N GLY A 117 18.57 24.68 13.14
CA GLY A 117 19.74 25.15 12.37
C GLY A 117 20.14 24.25 11.19
N GLY A 118 19.43 23.13 11.01
CA GLY A 118 19.52 22.23 9.85
C GLY A 118 18.26 21.40 9.73
N LEU A 119 17.86 21.09 8.49
CA LEU A 119 16.66 20.30 8.22
C LEU A 119 16.94 18.81 8.40
N SER A 120 16.13 18.14 9.20
CA SER A 120 16.22 16.69 9.43
C SER A 120 14.86 16.03 9.22
N LEU A 121 14.85 14.86 8.55
CA LEU A 121 13.65 14.05 8.40
C LEU A 121 13.51 13.14 9.61
N GLU A 122 12.40 13.29 10.35
CA GLU A 122 12.11 12.46 11.51
C GLU A 122 11.42 11.16 11.08
N SER A 123 10.36 11.29 10.28
CA SER A 123 9.60 10.14 9.81
C SER A 123 8.84 10.43 8.52
N ARG A 124 8.55 9.36 7.80
CA ARG A 124 7.71 9.38 6.60
C ARG A 124 6.74 8.21 6.67
N ARG A 125 5.46 8.49 6.49
CA ARG A 125 4.38 7.51 6.66
C ARG A 125 3.34 7.65 5.55
N LEU A 126 2.85 6.50 5.09
CA LEU A 126 1.64 6.45 4.27
C LEU A 126 0.42 6.53 5.18
N VAL A 127 -0.37 7.59 5.01
CA VAL A 127 -1.61 7.82 5.74
C VAL A 127 -2.76 7.60 4.76
N ARG A 128 -3.68 6.71 5.13
CA ARG A 128 -4.91 6.53 4.36
C ARG A 128 -5.95 7.50 4.89
N GLU A 129 -6.53 8.30 4.01
CA GLU A 129 -7.68 9.15 4.28
C GLU A 129 -8.92 8.25 4.43
N SER A 130 -9.00 7.58 5.58
CA SER A 130 -10.18 6.86 6.03
C SER A 130 -11.04 7.88 6.77
N GLY A 131 -12.32 7.99 6.44
CA GLY A 131 -13.28 8.86 7.14
C GLY A 131 -13.59 8.40 8.58
N ASN A 132 -12.60 7.89 9.31
CA ASN A 132 -12.72 7.45 10.68
C ASN A 132 -11.68 8.17 11.54
N SER A 133 -12.19 8.84 12.57
CA SER A 133 -11.49 9.62 13.59
C SER A 133 -10.34 8.85 14.26
N PRO A 134 -9.35 9.55 14.84
CA PRO A 134 -8.11 8.98 15.39
C PRO A 134 -8.29 8.29 16.75
N GLU A 135 -9.17 7.30 16.86
CA GLU A 135 -9.26 6.42 18.04
C GLU A 135 -9.45 4.96 17.63
N GLU A 136 -8.41 4.40 17.01
CA GLU A 136 -8.00 3.01 17.19
C GLU A 136 -6.79 2.83 16.28
N ASN A 137 -5.60 2.91 16.86
CA ASN A 137 -4.43 2.38 16.19
C ASN A 137 -4.63 0.85 16.17
N PRO A 138 -4.95 0.21 15.02
CA PRO A 138 -5.06 -1.24 15.00
C PRO A 138 -3.72 -1.80 15.48
N PRO A 139 -3.71 -2.89 16.27
CA PRO A 139 -2.47 -3.41 16.83
C PRO A 139 -1.50 -3.74 15.70
N LEU A 140 -0.52 -2.87 15.52
CA LEU A 140 0.57 -3.10 14.59
C LEU A 140 1.45 -4.15 15.24
N TRP A 141 1.70 -5.25 14.53
CA TRP A 141 2.58 -6.31 15.00
C TRP A 141 3.94 -5.70 15.38
N THR A 142 4.27 -5.74 16.67
CA THR A 142 5.45 -5.06 17.23
C THR A 142 6.72 -5.90 17.16
N GLY A 143 6.66 -7.11 16.58
CA GLY A 143 7.81 -8.04 16.49
C GLY A 143 8.40 -8.45 17.84
N LYS A 144 7.73 -8.10 18.94
CA LYS A 144 8.10 -8.48 20.29
C LYS A 144 7.20 -9.64 20.68
N ASP A 145 7.78 -10.82 20.69
CA ASP A 145 7.15 -11.99 21.28
C ASP A 145 7.12 -11.76 22.80
N ASP A 146 6.06 -11.10 23.28
CA ASP A 146 5.75 -11.10 24.70
C ASP A 146 5.28 -12.51 25.07
N ASN A 147 6.24 -13.40 25.32
CA ASN A 147 6.00 -14.67 25.97
C ASN A 147 6.52 -14.57 27.42
N PRO A 148 5.68 -14.87 28.43
CA PRO A 148 6.09 -14.87 29.84
C PRO A 148 7.12 -15.95 30.17
#